data_AF-A0A6I0JRD1-F1
#
_entry.id   AF-A0A6I0JRD1-F1
#
_cell.length_a   1.000
_cell.length_b   1.000
_cell.length_c   1.000
_cell.angle_alpha   90.00
_cell.angle_beta   90.00
_cell.angle_gamma   90.00
#
_symmetry.space_group_name_H-M   'P 1'
#
loop_
_entity.id
_entity.type
_entity.pdbx_description
1 polymer ?
#
loop_
_entity_poly.entity_id
_entity_poly.type
_entity_poly.pdbx_seq_one_letter_code
_entity_poly.pdbx_strand_id
1 'polypeptide(L)'
;FTRTLTQVPDIYTPEEWNEIKNKYYIHEKGTVCNISPNYAYTIQHGLEARKQEIRKRQENPSLNERERVFLNSMYQCIISLQKLIEKYEQYALLNNETEIAHTLHTIKTEGAQNFRQALQLLRILHFSIWEAGNYHNTLGRFDQYMYPFYQRDLENGTLTKEEAFDLLEEFFLVCNKDSDLYPGMQQGDNGQSLVLGGRDPEGKYLFNDLSRMCLQASYELKLIDPKINIRVAPKTPDEIFTLGSRLTKIGLGFPQYSNDDIIIPGLIRKGYSKEDAYNYVVAACWEFIIPNRAMDIPNIDAVSLIGCVDRCLEKLNTCSNYSSFYTLVEQEI
;
A
#
# COMPACT_ATOMS: atom_id res chain seq x y z
N PHE A 1 -2.93 -16.51 -7.08
CA PHE A 1 -4.41 -16.47 -7.14
C PHE A 1 -4.78 -15.99 -8.52
N THR A 2 -5.75 -16.63 -9.17
CA THR A 2 -6.34 -16.11 -10.41
C THR A 2 -7.81 -15.80 -10.13
N ARG A 3 -8.21 -14.56 -10.37
CA ARG A 3 -9.62 -14.16 -10.21
C ARG A 3 -10.45 -14.79 -11.33
N THR A 4 -11.57 -15.41 -10.98
CA THR A 4 -12.50 -16.02 -11.96
C THR A 4 -13.72 -15.16 -12.24
N LEU A 5 -13.94 -14.12 -11.44
CA LEU A 5 -14.99 -13.12 -11.63
C LEU A 5 -14.37 -11.85 -12.20
N THR A 6 -15.03 -11.22 -13.16
CA THR A 6 -14.55 -9.94 -13.72
C THR A 6 -14.97 -8.74 -12.89
N GLN A 7 -16.01 -8.87 -12.06
CA GLN A 7 -16.51 -7.82 -11.18
C GLN A 7 -16.74 -8.38 -9.76
N VAL A 8 -16.24 -7.66 -8.74
CA VAL A 8 -16.48 -8.01 -7.34
C VAL A 8 -17.87 -7.48 -7.02
N PRO A 9 -18.79 -8.31 -6.50
CA PRO A 9 -20.11 -7.83 -6.08
C PRO A 9 -19.99 -6.73 -5.02
N ASP A 10 -20.84 -5.72 -5.12
CA ASP A 10 -20.94 -4.67 -4.10
C ASP A 10 -21.54 -5.24 -2.80
N ILE A 11 -21.18 -4.65 -1.66
CA ILE A 11 -21.72 -5.04 -0.35
C ILE A 11 -23.14 -4.50 -0.12
N TYR A 12 -23.56 -3.51 -0.93
CA TYR A 12 -24.89 -2.91 -0.92
C TYR A 12 -25.72 -3.38 -2.11
N THR A 13 -27.03 -3.53 -1.91
CA THR A 13 -27.95 -3.64 -3.04
C THR A 13 -28.03 -2.31 -3.81
N PRO A 14 -28.48 -2.31 -5.09
CA PRO A 14 -28.69 -1.07 -5.83
C PRO A 14 -29.64 -0.09 -5.11
N GLU A 15 -30.66 -0.60 -4.44
CA GLU A 15 -31.62 0.20 -3.66
C GLU A 15 -30.96 0.85 -2.44
N GLU A 16 -30.20 0.08 -1.66
CA GLU A 16 -29.45 0.58 -0.49
C GLU A 16 -28.43 1.64 -0.91
N TRP A 17 -27.70 1.40 -2.00
CA TRP A 17 -26.69 2.35 -2.48
C TRP A 17 -27.29 3.66 -2.98
N ASN A 18 -28.44 3.60 -3.65
CA ASN A 18 -29.19 4.80 -4.05
C ASN A 18 -29.68 5.60 -2.83
N GLU A 19 -30.16 4.91 -1.78
CA GLU A 19 -30.55 5.57 -0.53
C GLU A 19 -29.36 6.28 0.14
N ILE A 20 -28.20 5.63 0.18
CA ILE A 20 -26.96 6.20 0.71
C ILE A 20 -26.56 7.47 -0.07
N LYS A 21 -26.51 7.39 -1.40
CA LYS A 21 -26.16 8.53 -2.28
C LYS A 21 -27.11 9.71 -2.17
N ASN A 22 -28.38 9.47 -1.88
CA ASN A 22 -29.35 10.54 -1.71
C ASN A 22 -29.23 11.25 -0.35
N LYS A 23 -28.60 10.60 0.65
CA LYS A 23 -28.46 11.14 2.01
C LYS A 23 -27.08 11.70 2.30
N TYR A 24 -26.04 11.20 1.65
CA TYR A 24 -24.65 11.51 1.96
C TYR A 24 -23.89 11.91 0.71
N TYR A 25 -22.93 12.83 0.88
CA TYR A 25 -21.91 13.05 -0.13
C TYR A 25 -20.98 11.84 -0.18
N ILE A 26 -20.80 11.27 -1.37
CA ILE A 26 -19.96 10.09 -1.60
C ILE A 26 -18.75 10.51 -2.42
N HIS A 27 -17.58 10.50 -1.79
CA HIS A 27 -16.31 10.71 -2.47
C HIS A 27 -15.91 9.46 -3.27
N GLU A 28 -15.56 9.64 -4.55
CA GLU A 28 -15.22 8.57 -5.49
C GLU A 28 -16.19 7.37 -5.43
N LYS A 29 -15.71 6.19 -5.02
CA LYS A 29 -16.51 4.96 -4.89
C LYS A 29 -17.19 4.81 -3.53
N GLY A 30 -16.93 5.71 -2.58
CA GLY A 30 -17.40 5.61 -1.20
C GLY A 30 -16.78 4.45 -0.42
N THR A 31 -15.66 3.90 -0.90
CA THR A 31 -14.89 2.86 -0.22
C THR A 31 -13.57 3.41 0.30
N VAL A 32 -13.01 2.72 1.28
CA VAL A 32 -11.69 3.03 1.83
C VAL A 32 -10.63 2.84 0.74
N CYS A 33 -9.72 3.80 0.63
CA CYS A 33 -8.62 3.77 -0.32
C CYS A 33 -7.36 4.44 0.24
N ASN A 34 -6.26 4.35 -0.49
CA ASN A 34 -4.98 4.98 -0.15
C ASN A 34 -4.46 4.53 1.23
N ILE A 35 -4.37 3.22 1.45
CA ILE A 35 -4.02 2.63 2.74
C ILE A 35 -2.71 1.84 2.69
N SER A 36 -1.99 1.86 3.82
CA SER A 36 -0.85 0.98 4.10
C SER A 36 -1.12 0.14 5.36
N PRO A 37 -1.71 -1.05 5.20
CA PRO A 37 -1.90 -1.99 6.30
C PRO A 37 -0.58 -2.41 6.98
N ASN A 38 -0.70 -2.95 8.18
CA ASN A 38 0.42 -3.57 8.90
C ASN A 38 0.73 -4.97 8.35
N TYR A 39 1.25 -5.03 7.12
CA TYR A 39 1.69 -6.29 6.51
C TYR A 39 2.79 -6.93 7.36
N ALA A 40 3.78 -6.14 7.77
CA ALA A 40 4.95 -6.59 8.53
C ALA A 40 4.56 -7.46 9.74
N TYR A 41 3.64 -6.99 10.58
CA TYR A 41 3.20 -7.73 11.74
C TYR A 41 2.54 -9.06 11.38
N THR A 42 1.63 -9.05 10.40
CA THR A 42 0.88 -10.26 10.01
C THR A 42 1.78 -11.27 9.31
N ILE A 43 2.73 -10.81 8.49
CA ILE A 43 3.71 -11.67 7.83
C ILE A 43 4.61 -12.33 8.87
N GLN A 44 5.06 -11.58 9.88
CA GLN A 44 5.96 -12.10 10.91
C GLN A 44 5.28 -13.07 11.89
N HIS A 45 4.02 -12.81 12.27
CA HIS A 45 3.35 -13.55 13.36
C HIS A 45 2.27 -14.53 12.87
N GLY A 46 1.79 -14.37 11.64
CA GLY A 46 0.77 -15.24 11.04
C GLY A 46 -0.67 -14.87 11.36
N LEU A 47 -1.59 -15.56 10.69
CA LEU A 47 -3.04 -15.34 10.81
C LEU A 47 -3.59 -15.84 12.16
N GLU A 48 -3.00 -16.88 12.76
CA GLU A 48 -3.46 -17.36 14.07
C GLU A 48 -3.15 -16.35 15.19
N ALA A 49 -1.99 -15.69 15.14
CA ALA A 49 -1.66 -14.62 16.08
C ALA A 49 -2.70 -13.48 16.01
N ARG A 50 -3.10 -13.07 14.81
CA ARG A 50 -4.18 -12.07 14.62
C ARG A 50 -5.51 -12.53 15.21
N LYS A 51 -5.88 -13.81 15.04
CA LYS A 51 -7.08 -14.38 15.68
C LYS A 51 -6.99 -14.40 17.20
N GLN A 52 -5.84 -14.72 17.76
CA GLN A 52 -5.62 -14.71 19.22
C GLN A 52 -5.76 -13.30 19.79
N GLU A 53 -5.24 -12.27 19.12
CA GLU A 53 -5.45 -10.88 19.52
C GLU A 53 -6.93 -10.50 19.56
N ILE A 54 -7.70 -10.93 18.55
CA ILE A 54 -9.14 -10.67 18.48
C ILE A 54 -9.86 -11.38 19.63
N ARG A 55 -9.58 -12.67 19.87
CA ARG A 55 -10.16 -13.43 20.98
C ARG A 55 -9.88 -12.78 22.32
N LYS A 56 -8.63 -12.36 22.56
CA LYS A 56 -8.23 -11.66 23.78
C LYS A 56 -9.01 -10.34 23.96
N ARG A 57 -9.29 -9.61 22.88
CA ARG A 57 -10.14 -8.41 22.95
C ARG A 57 -11.60 -8.75 23.25
N GLN A 58 -12.13 -9.85 22.69
CA GLN A 58 -13.51 -10.31 22.91
C GLN A 58 -13.79 -10.72 24.37
N GLU A 59 -12.76 -11.12 25.12
CA GLU A 59 -12.85 -11.43 26.56
C GLU A 59 -13.21 -10.20 27.41
N ASN A 60 -13.05 -8.97 26.89
CA ASN A 60 -13.41 -7.76 27.62
C ASN A 60 -14.94 -7.69 27.85
N PRO A 61 -15.42 -7.76 29.11
CA PRO A 61 -16.85 -7.74 29.39
C PRO A 61 -17.51 -6.40 29.06
N SER A 62 -16.74 -5.31 29.01
CA SER A 62 -17.24 -3.95 28.74
C SER A 62 -17.52 -3.65 27.27
N LEU A 63 -17.29 -4.60 26.35
CA LEU A 63 -17.58 -4.39 24.94
C LEU A 63 -19.08 -4.18 24.69
N ASN A 64 -19.40 -3.11 23.99
CA ASN A 64 -20.74 -2.87 23.47
C ASN A 64 -21.06 -3.77 22.26
N GLU A 65 -22.33 -3.79 21.84
CA GLU A 65 -22.78 -4.65 20.74
C GLU A 65 -22.04 -4.37 19.42
N ARG A 66 -21.82 -3.10 19.07
CA ARG A 66 -21.12 -2.72 17.83
C ARG A 66 -19.67 -3.21 17.82
N GLU A 67 -18.98 -3.08 18.95
CA GLU A 67 -17.61 -3.57 19.11
C GLU A 67 -17.54 -5.10 19.01
N ARG A 68 -18.51 -5.81 19.60
CA ARG A 68 -18.60 -7.28 19.48
C ARG A 68 -18.82 -7.72 18.04
N VAL A 69 -19.74 -7.07 17.33
CA VAL A 69 -19.98 -7.32 15.89
C VAL A 69 -18.70 -7.07 15.10
N PHE A 70 -18.02 -5.94 15.33
CA PHE A 70 -16.78 -5.61 14.64
C PHE A 70 -15.68 -6.66 14.86
N LEU A 71 -15.43 -7.08 16.10
CA LEU A 71 -14.43 -8.11 16.42
C LEU A 71 -14.80 -9.47 15.78
N ASN A 72 -16.09 -9.85 15.83
CA ASN A 72 -16.57 -11.06 15.19
C ASN A 72 -16.37 -11.03 13.67
N SER A 73 -16.68 -9.91 13.02
CA SER A 73 -16.48 -9.72 11.58
C SER A 73 -15.00 -9.82 11.21
N MET A 74 -14.09 -9.17 11.94
CA MET A 74 -12.66 -9.31 11.70
C MET A 74 -12.18 -10.76 11.83
N TYR A 75 -12.67 -11.48 12.84
CA TYR A 75 -12.33 -12.90 13.03
C TYR A 75 -12.82 -13.76 11.87
N GLN A 76 -14.04 -13.51 11.36
CA GLN A 76 -14.57 -14.20 10.18
C GLN A 76 -13.79 -13.86 8.91
N CYS A 77 -13.34 -12.61 8.72
CA CYS A 77 -12.46 -12.26 7.61
C CYS A 77 -11.19 -13.11 7.60
N ILE A 78 -10.55 -13.32 8.77
CA ILE A 78 -9.36 -14.18 8.86
C ILE A 78 -9.70 -15.64 8.53
N ILE A 79 -10.83 -16.18 9.01
CA ILE A 79 -11.27 -17.53 8.63
C ILE A 79 -11.44 -17.66 7.12
N SER A 80 -12.06 -16.66 6.47
CA SER A 80 -12.24 -16.65 5.02
C SER A 80 -10.90 -16.64 4.27
N LEU A 81 -9.91 -15.87 4.75
CA LEU A 81 -8.54 -15.90 4.21
C LEU A 81 -7.92 -17.29 4.36
N GLN A 82 -8.03 -17.92 5.53
CA GLN A 82 -7.47 -19.25 5.77
C GLN A 82 -8.09 -20.31 4.85
N LYS A 83 -9.41 -20.23 4.62
CA LYS A 83 -10.12 -21.11 3.67
C LYS A 83 -9.67 -20.88 2.23
N LEU A 84 -9.42 -19.63 1.84
CA LEU A 84 -8.88 -19.31 0.52
C LEU A 84 -7.48 -19.91 0.35
N ILE A 85 -6.61 -19.78 1.35
CA ILE A 85 -5.26 -20.36 1.35
C ILE A 85 -5.35 -21.89 1.24
N GLU A 86 -6.19 -22.52 2.07
CA GLU A 86 -6.42 -23.97 2.07
C GLU A 86 -6.92 -24.48 0.71
N LYS A 87 -7.82 -23.75 0.05
CA LYS A 87 -8.27 -24.12 -1.30
C LYS A 87 -7.10 -24.21 -2.29
N TYR A 88 -6.19 -23.24 -2.25
CA TYR A 88 -5.01 -23.24 -3.13
C TYR A 88 -3.95 -24.25 -2.68
N GLU A 89 -3.82 -24.52 -1.39
CA GLU A 89 -2.98 -25.60 -0.84
C GLU A 89 -3.42 -26.96 -1.41
N GLN A 90 -4.73 -27.25 -1.35
CA GLN A 90 -5.29 -28.49 -1.91
C GLN A 90 -5.12 -28.55 -3.43
N TYR A 91 -5.28 -27.44 -4.13
CA TYR A 91 -5.04 -27.38 -5.57
C TYR A 91 -3.57 -27.68 -5.92
N ALA A 92 -2.61 -27.10 -5.19
CA ALA A 92 -1.19 -27.37 -5.37
C ALA A 92 -0.87 -28.86 -5.13
N LEU A 93 -1.42 -29.46 -4.06
CA LEU A 93 -1.27 -30.89 -3.78
C LEU A 93 -1.81 -31.78 -4.92
N LEU A 94 -2.99 -31.46 -5.47
CA LEU A 94 -3.59 -32.20 -6.58
C LEU A 94 -2.73 -32.13 -7.86
N ASN A 95 -1.95 -31.07 -8.04
CA ASN A 95 -1.03 -30.89 -9.17
C ASN A 95 0.41 -31.33 -8.85
N ASN A 96 0.66 -31.94 -7.69
CA ASN A 96 1.99 -32.35 -7.21
C ASN A 96 2.99 -31.19 -7.00
N GLU A 97 2.50 -29.97 -6.78
CA GLU A 97 3.30 -28.78 -6.47
C GLU A 97 3.62 -28.71 -4.97
N THR A 98 4.45 -29.64 -4.50
CA THR A 98 4.69 -29.86 -3.05
C THR A 98 5.30 -28.66 -2.32
N GLU A 99 6.19 -27.90 -2.96
CA GLU A 99 6.80 -26.70 -2.36
C GLU A 99 5.77 -25.57 -2.16
N ILE A 100 4.89 -25.37 -3.15
CA ILE A 100 3.79 -24.40 -3.08
C ILE A 100 2.79 -24.82 -2.01
N ALA A 101 2.40 -26.10 -2.00
CA ALA A 101 1.52 -26.64 -0.97
C ALA A 101 2.11 -26.45 0.43
N HIS A 102 3.39 -26.74 0.63
CA HIS A 102 4.07 -26.52 1.91
C HIS A 102 4.08 -25.03 2.31
N THR A 103 4.40 -24.13 1.37
CA THR A 103 4.36 -22.68 1.58
C THR A 103 2.97 -22.24 2.06
N LEU A 104 1.91 -22.66 1.36
CA LEU A 104 0.53 -22.33 1.69
C LEU A 104 0.09 -22.93 3.02
N HIS A 105 0.50 -24.16 3.31
CA HIS A 105 0.23 -24.85 4.56
C HIS A 105 0.74 -24.05 5.77
N THR A 106 2.00 -23.59 5.70
CA THR A 106 2.62 -22.80 6.78
C THR A 106 1.91 -21.45 6.96
N ILE A 107 1.80 -20.64 5.91
CA ILE A 107 1.27 -19.26 6.03
C ILE A 107 -0.24 -19.20 6.28
N LYS A 108 -0.96 -20.32 6.11
CA LYS A 108 -2.36 -20.45 6.50
C LYS A 108 -2.55 -20.16 7.99
N THR A 109 -1.57 -20.48 8.83
CA THR A 109 -1.68 -20.34 10.29
C THR A 109 -0.54 -19.53 10.88
N GLU A 110 0.69 -19.85 10.51
CA GLU A 110 1.91 -19.33 11.12
C GLU A 110 2.44 -18.10 10.38
N GLY A 111 3.40 -17.41 11.02
CA GLY A 111 4.19 -16.39 10.36
C GLY A 111 5.14 -17.01 9.32
N ALA A 112 5.55 -16.20 8.35
CA ALA A 112 6.51 -16.62 7.34
C ALA A 112 7.85 -17.01 7.99
N GLN A 113 8.46 -18.08 7.50
CA GLN A 113 9.72 -18.62 7.97
C GLN A 113 10.86 -18.44 6.95
N ASN A 114 10.54 -17.95 5.75
CA ASN A 114 11.48 -17.67 4.67
C ASN A 114 10.90 -16.59 3.73
N PHE A 115 11.70 -16.15 2.76
CA PHE A 115 11.38 -15.08 1.84
C PHE A 115 10.22 -15.46 0.90
N ARG A 116 10.19 -16.69 0.40
CA ARG A 116 9.08 -17.21 -0.43
C ARG A 116 7.74 -17.12 0.31
N GLN A 117 7.68 -17.61 1.55
CA GLN A 117 6.48 -17.57 2.38
C GLN A 117 6.05 -16.13 2.68
N ALA A 118 7.00 -15.23 2.92
CA ALA A 118 6.72 -13.82 3.16
C ALA A 118 6.09 -13.15 1.92
N LEU A 119 6.67 -13.37 0.73
CA LEU A 119 6.15 -12.83 -0.54
C LEU A 119 4.76 -13.40 -0.83
N GLN A 120 4.59 -14.71 -0.64
CA GLN A 120 3.33 -15.37 -0.87
C GLN A 120 2.24 -14.79 0.03
N LEU A 121 2.48 -14.70 1.35
CA LEU A 121 1.53 -14.16 2.32
C LEU A 121 1.22 -12.68 2.07
N LEU A 122 2.22 -11.85 1.75
CA LEU A 122 2.01 -10.47 1.34
C LEU A 122 1.04 -10.38 0.17
N ARG A 123 1.25 -11.19 -0.88
CA ARG A 123 0.35 -11.17 -2.05
C ARG A 123 -1.08 -11.56 -1.70
N ILE A 124 -1.28 -12.54 -0.80
CA ILE A 124 -2.63 -12.96 -0.36
C ILE A 124 -3.32 -11.84 0.40
N LEU A 125 -2.63 -11.25 1.37
CA LEU A 125 -3.17 -10.15 2.18
C LEU A 125 -3.52 -8.96 1.29
N HIS A 126 -2.57 -8.56 0.43
CA HIS A 126 -2.76 -7.47 -0.51
C HIS A 126 -3.96 -7.74 -1.46
N PHE A 127 -4.02 -8.92 -2.09
CA PHE A 127 -5.14 -9.30 -2.97
C PHE A 127 -6.48 -9.28 -2.25
N SER A 128 -6.53 -9.74 -1.01
CA SER A 128 -7.79 -9.88 -0.29
C SER A 128 -8.35 -8.54 0.18
N ILE A 129 -7.50 -7.53 0.40
CA ILE A 129 -7.94 -6.16 0.67
C ILE A 129 -8.58 -5.54 -0.58
N TRP A 130 -8.02 -5.83 -1.75
CA TRP A 130 -8.60 -5.47 -3.05
C TRP A 130 -9.96 -6.12 -3.27
N GLU A 131 -10.07 -7.43 -3.04
CA GLU A 131 -11.36 -8.15 -3.14
C GLU A 131 -12.39 -7.68 -2.10
N ALA A 132 -11.96 -7.02 -1.03
CA ALA A 132 -12.87 -6.37 -0.07
C ALA A 132 -13.34 -4.97 -0.52
N GLY A 133 -13.00 -4.54 -1.74
CA GLY A 133 -13.44 -3.26 -2.33
C GLY A 133 -12.55 -2.05 -2.02
N ASN A 134 -11.41 -2.28 -1.36
CA ASN A 134 -10.44 -1.20 -1.06
C ASN A 134 -9.42 -1.12 -2.19
N TYR A 135 -9.10 0.08 -2.65
CA TYR A 135 -8.16 0.32 -3.75
C TYR A 135 -7.01 1.23 -3.33
N HIS A 136 -5.96 1.31 -4.15
CA HIS A 136 -4.71 2.04 -3.84
C HIS A 136 -4.05 1.55 -2.55
N ASN A 137 -3.96 0.23 -2.42
CA ASN A 137 -3.29 -0.41 -1.31
C ASN A 137 -1.78 -0.41 -1.61
N THR A 138 -1.01 0.37 -0.85
CA THR A 138 0.45 0.37 -1.00
C THR A 138 1.06 -0.86 -0.33
N LEU A 139 2.17 -1.34 -0.86
CA LEU A 139 3.02 -2.36 -0.24
C LEU A 139 3.93 -1.78 0.85
N GLY A 140 3.91 -0.46 1.07
CA GLY A 140 4.64 0.21 2.15
C GLY A 140 6.16 0.11 2.01
N ARG A 141 6.88 0.07 3.15
CA ARG A 141 8.35 -0.04 3.20
C ARG A 141 8.82 -1.49 2.96
N PHE A 142 8.52 -2.02 1.78
CA PHE A 142 8.75 -3.42 1.39
C PHE A 142 10.16 -3.89 1.71
N ASP A 143 11.16 -3.11 1.34
CA ASP A 143 12.56 -3.43 1.56
C ASP A 143 12.98 -3.46 3.02
N GLN A 144 12.16 -2.97 3.97
CA GLN A 144 12.47 -3.02 5.39
C GLN A 144 11.84 -4.25 6.06
N TYR A 145 10.55 -4.48 5.85
CA TYR A 145 9.87 -5.58 6.52
C TYR A 145 10.11 -6.94 5.86
N MET A 146 10.52 -6.98 4.59
CA MET A 146 10.85 -8.22 3.88
C MET A 146 12.31 -8.64 4.05
N TYR A 147 13.20 -7.68 4.34
CA TYR A 147 14.64 -7.91 4.40
C TYR A 147 15.08 -8.97 5.42
N PRO A 148 14.48 -9.09 6.63
CA PRO A 148 14.86 -10.15 7.56
C PRO A 148 14.64 -11.57 7.00
N PHE A 149 13.61 -11.77 6.16
CA PHE A 149 13.34 -13.06 5.54
C PHE A 149 14.36 -13.36 4.43
N TYR A 150 14.64 -12.36 3.59
CA TYR A 150 15.66 -12.42 2.54
C TYR A 150 17.05 -12.72 3.13
N GLN A 151 17.48 -11.92 4.11
CA GLN A 151 18.80 -12.05 4.72
C GLN A 151 18.98 -13.42 5.39
N ARG A 152 17.98 -13.89 6.13
CA ARG A 152 18.01 -15.21 6.78
C ARG A 152 18.20 -16.35 5.78
N ASP A 153 17.53 -16.29 4.63
CA ASP A 153 17.63 -17.37 3.64
C ASP A 153 19.02 -17.40 2.98
N LEU A 154 19.62 -16.23 2.73
CA LEU A 154 20.99 -16.14 2.24
C LEU A 154 22.00 -16.66 3.26
N GLU A 155 21.85 -16.26 4.53
CA GLU A 155 22.76 -16.68 5.62
C GLU A 155 22.70 -18.18 5.88
N ASN A 156 21.52 -18.79 5.76
CA ASN A 156 21.33 -20.23 5.92
C ASN A 156 21.63 -21.02 4.64
N GLY A 157 21.90 -20.36 3.52
CA GLY A 157 22.11 -20.99 2.22
C GLY A 157 20.88 -21.70 1.67
N THR A 158 19.67 -21.34 2.11
CA THR A 158 18.41 -21.87 1.58
C THR A 158 17.98 -21.17 0.30
N LEU A 159 18.46 -19.96 0.06
CA LEU A 159 18.38 -19.27 -1.22
C LEU A 159 19.74 -18.68 -1.60
N THR A 160 20.02 -18.67 -2.88
CA THR A 160 21.02 -17.79 -3.50
C THR A 160 20.44 -16.40 -3.74
N LYS A 161 21.29 -15.42 -4.04
CA LYS A 161 20.85 -14.07 -4.37
C LYS A 161 20.04 -14.05 -5.67
N GLU A 162 20.42 -14.91 -6.62
CA GLU A 162 19.76 -15.12 -7.90
C GLU A 162 18.37 -15.72 -7.71
N GLU A 163 18.22 -16.80 -6.93
CA GLU A 163 16.90 -17.39 -6.66
C GLU A 163 15.98 -16.42 -5.91
N ALA A 164 16.52 -15.64 -4.96
CA ALA A 164 15.75 -14.60 -4.30
C ALA A 164 15.34 -13.47 -5.27
N PHE A 165 16.15 -13.19 -6.30
CA PHE A 165 15.81 -12.23 -7.35
C PHE A 165 14.67 -12.74 -8.21
N ASP A 166 14.73 -14.00 -8.65
CA ASP A 166 13.67 -14.64 -9.45
C ASP A 166 12.32 -14.60 -8.71
N LEU A 167 12.31 -14.87 -7.40
CA LEU A 167 11.11 -14.77 -6.57
C LEU A 167 10.56 -13.35 -6.49
N LEU A 168 11.44 -12.35 -6.42
CA LEU A 168 11.04 -10.95 -6.40
C LEU A 168 10.45 -10.51 -7.74
N GLU A 169 11.04 -10.94 -8.85
CA GLU A 169 10.51 -10.67 -10.19
C GLU A 169 9.14 -11.31 -10.41
N GLU A 170 8.97 -12.56 -9.97
CA GLU A 170 7.66 -13.23 -10.01
C GLU A 170 6.62 -12.46 -9.17
N PHE A 171 6.99 -11.97 -8.00
CA PHE A 171 6.11 -11.15 -7.18
C PHE A 171 5.69 -9.85 -7.92
N PHE A 172 6.63 -9.16 -8.58
CA PHE A 172 6.35 -7.97 -9.39
C PHE A 172 5.41 -8.30 -10.56
N LEU A 173 5.62 -9.41 -11.26
CA LEU A 173 4.74 -9.90 -12.33
C LEU A 173 3.31 -10.10 -11.82
N VAL A 174 3.15 -10.74 -10.66
CA VAL A 174 1.83 -11.05 -10.07
C VAL A 174 1.14 -9.81 -9.47
N CYS A 175 1.88 -8.72 -9.18
CA CYS A 175 1.28 -7.41 -8.88
C CYS A 175 0.55 -6.81 -10.09
N ASN A 176 0.93 -7.15 -11.33
CA ASN A 176 0.28 -6.65 -12.54
C ASN A 176 -0.81 -7.60 -13.07
N LYS A 177 -1.01 -8.74 -12.42
CA LYS A 177 -2.04 -9.73 -12.77
C LYS A 177 -3.34 -9.47 -12.00
N ASP A 178 -4.48 -9.65 -12.66
CA ASP A 178 -5.83 -9.50 -12.09
C ASP A 178 -6.03 -8.16 -11.36
N SER A 179 -5.52 -7.09 -11.97
CA SER A 179 -5.60 -5.73 -11.44
C SER A 179 -6.78 -4.98 -12.05
N ASP A 180 -7.67 -4.47 -11.20
CA ASP A 180 -8.70 -3.53 -11.62
C ASP A 180 -8.04 -2.17 -11.89
N LEU A 181 -8.04 -1.74 -13.16
CA LEU A 181 -7.46 -0.46 -13.57
C LEU A 181 -8.26 0.71 -12.98
N TYR A 182 -7.57 1.84 -12.74
CA TYR A 182 -8.17 3.06 -12.22
C TYR A 182 -9.36 3.54 -13.08
N PRO A 183 -10.51 3.93 -12.50
CA PRO A 183 -11.59 4.55 -13.26
C PRO A 183 -11.21 5.98 -13.69
N GLY A 184 -11.54 6.40 -14.91
CA GLY A 184 -11.32 7.79 -15.37
C GLY A 184 -10.06 7.98 -16.23
N MET A 185 -9.40 9.15 -16.13
CA MET A 185 -8.34 9.55 -17.09
C MET A 185 -7.03 8.75 -16.98
N GLN A 186 -6.75 8.11 -15.84
CA GLN A 186 -5.48 7.39 -15.59
C GLN A 186 -5.63 5.88 -15.84
N GLN A 187 -6.11 5.50 -17.03
CA GLN A 187 -6.23 4.09 -17.42
C GLN A 187 -4.84 3.44 -17.54
N GLY A 188 -4.62 2.32 -16.84
CA GLY A 188 -3.39 1.50 -16.95
C GLY A 188 -2.69 1.20 -15.63
N ASP A 189 -3.10 1.82 -14.54
CA ASP A 189 -2.50 1.74 -13.21
C ASP A 189 -3.53 1.26 -12.17
N ASN A 190 -3.07 0.53 -11.14
CA ASN A 190 -3.90 0.07 -10.01
C ASN A 190 -3.53 0.74 -8.67
N GLY A 191 -2.53 1.63 -8.64
CA GLY A 191 -2.13 2.37 -7.44
C GLY A 191 -1.30 1.56 -6.43
N GLN A 192 -0.71 0.43 -6.85
CA GLN A 192 0.22 -0.33 -6.03
C GLN A 192 1.59 0.35 -6.02
N SER A 193 1.96 0.93 -4.89
CA SER A 193 3.28 1.52 -4.70
C SER A 193 4.10 0.74 -3.67
N LEU A 194 5.42 0.82 -3.78
CA LEU A 194 6.35 0.42 -2.73
C LEU A 194 7.32 1.56 -2.43
N VAL A 195 7.83 1.59 -1.20
CA VAL A 195 8.77 2.59 -0.71
C VAL A 195 10.09 1.90 -0.37
N LEU A 196 11.18 2.48 -0.86
CA LEU A 196 12.55 1.99 -0.71
C LEU A 196 13.43 3.00 0.02
N GLY A 197 14.35 2.48 0.82
CA GLY A 197 15.40 3.25 1.48
C GLY A 197 14.85 4.24 2.49
N GLY A 198 15.43 5.44 2.51
CA GLY A 198 15.20 6.44 3.56
C GLY A 198 16.17 6.31 4.71
N ARG A 199 15.90 6.99 5.82
CA ARG A 199 16.73 6.95 7.03
C ARG A 199 15.93 6.60 8.27
N ASP A 200 16.62 6.05 9.28
CA ASP A 200 16.08 5.89 10.63
C ASP A 200 16.16 7.20 11.44
N PRO A 201 15.54 7.28 12.63
CA PRO A 201 15.56 8.46 13.50
C PRO A 201 16.96 8.93 13.94
N GLU A 202 17.96 8.05 13.85
CA GLU A 202 19.38 8.26 14.16
C GLU A 202 20.17 8.74 12.92
N GLY A 203 19.55 8.72 11.74
CA GLY A 203 20.12 9.18 10.48
C GLY A 203 20.89 8.10 9.71
N LYS A 204 20.86 6.83 10.14
CA LYS A 204 21.40 5.71 9.37
C LYS A 204 20.52 5.50 8.15
N TYR A 205 21.18 5.32 7.02
CA TYR A 205 20.51 5.06 5.76
C TYR A 205 20.05 3.59 5.68
N LEU A 206 18.82 3.37 5.19
CA LEU A 206 18.10 2.10 5.27
C LEU A 206 17.97 1.37 3.93
N PHE A 207 18.50 1.93 2.85
CA PHE A 207 18.56 1.23 1.57
C PHE A 207 19.53 0.06 1.64
N ASN A 208 19.06 -1.10 1.19
CA ASN A 208 19.74 -2.37 1.34
C ASN A 208 19.73 -3.13 0.01
N ASP A 209 20.20 -4.38 0.02
CA ASP A 209 20.28 -5.19 -1.18
C ASP A 209 18.91 -5.52 -1.78
N LEU A 210 17.86 -5.64 -0.96
CA LEU A 210 16.51 -5.83 -1.45
C LEU A 210 15.99 -4.55 -2.13
N SER A 211 16.36 -3.35 -1.64
CA SER A 211 16.08 -2.10 -2.34
C SER A 211 16.71 -2.06 -3.74
N ARG A 212 17.97 -2.51 -3.87
CA ARG A 212 18.64 -2.63 -5.18
C ARG A 212 17.92 -3.61 -6.10
N MET A 213 17.54 -4.78 -5.56
CA MET A 213 16.83 -5.81 -6.32
C MET A 213 15.47 -5.31 -6.80
N CYS A 214 14.72 -4.55 -5.99
CA CYS A 214 13.45 -3.95 -6.45
C CYS A 214 13.65 -3.00 -7.65
N LEU A 215 14.70 -2.16 -7.62
CA LEU A 215 15.02 -1.29 -8.76
C LEU A 215 15.41 -2.10 -10.00
N GLN A 216 16.19 -3.17 -9.81
CA GLN A 216 16.60 -4.05 -10.91
C GLN A 216 15.39 -4.77 -11.52
N ALA A 217 14.51 -5.37 -10.71
CA ALA A 217 13.30 -6.06 -11.18
C ALA A 217 12.40 -5.11 -11.98
N SER A 218 12.20 -3.88 -11.49
CA SER A 218 11.43 -2.87 -12.25
C SER A 218 12.09 -2.48 -13.57
N TYR A 219 13.43 -2.38 -13.60
CA TYR A 219 14.18 -2.09 -14.81
C TYR A 219 14.10 -3.22 -15.85
N GLU A 220 14.17 -4.48 -15.41
CA GLU A 220 14.10 -5.67 -16.28
C GLU A 220 12.69 -5.91 -16.81
N LEU A 221 11.69 -5.92 -15.93
CA LEU A 221 10.30 -6.24 -16.27
C LEU A 221 9.59 -5.13 -17.03
N LYS A 222 9.93 -3.86 -16.76
CA LYS A 222 9.31 -2.68 -17.39
C LYS A 222 7.78 -2.65 -17.27
N LEU A 223 7.28 -3.16 -16.15
CA LEU A 223 5.87 -3.11 -15.78
C LEU A 223 5.57 -1.86 -14.98
N ILE A 224 4.30 -1.47 -14.96
CA ILE A 224 3.86 -0.25 -14.27
C ILE A 224 3.85 -0.43 -12.74
N ASP A 225 3.46 -1.61 -12.25
CA ASP A 225 3.40 -1.91 -10.83
C ASP A 225 4.44 -2.95 -10.40
N PRO A 226 4.79 -2.99 -9.11
CA PRO A 226 4.57 -1.92 -8.14
C PRO A 226 5.41 -0.68 -8.46
N LYS A 227 4.81 0.50 -8.36
CA LYS A 227 5.50 1.77 -8.54
C LYS A 227 6.51 2.02 -7.45
N ILE A 228 7.72 2.38 -7.85
CA ILE A 228 8.82 2.58 -6.90
C ILE A 228 8.88 4.03 -6.42
N ASN A 229 8.91 4.20 -5.09
CA ASN A 229 9.22 5.45 -4.42
C ASN A 229 10.54 5.28 -3.66
N ILE A 230 11.52 6.12 -3.92
CA ILE A 230 12.80 6.14 -3.20
C ILE A 230 12.79 7.32 -2.23
N ARG A 231 13.04 7.04 -0.96
CA ARG A 231 13.25 8.08 0.05
C ARG A 231 14.70 8.57 0.01
N VAL A 232 14.85 9.88 -0.12
CA VAL A 232 16.14 10.56 -0.29
C VAL A 232 16.30 11.72 0.68
N ALA A 233 17.56 12.00 0.99
CA ALA A 233 18.04 13.11 1.81
C ALA A 233 19.41 13.60 1.25
N PRO A 234 19.97 14.74 1.70
CA PRO A 234 21.20 15.30 1.16
C PRO A 234 22.43 14.38 1.23
N LYS A 235 22.46 13.43 2.18
CA LYS A 235 23.52 12.43 2.32
C LYS A 235 23.22 11.10 1.64
N THR A 236 22.21 11.05 0.77
CA THR A 236 21.89 9.85 -0.02
C THR A 236 23.07 9.55 -0.94
N PRO A 237 23.61 8.31 -0.94
CA PRO A 237 24.68 7.94 -1.85
C PRO A 237 24.29 8.11 -3.33
N ASP A 238 25.23 8.63 -4.14
CA ASP A 238 25.04 8.87 -5.58
C ASP A 238 24.68 7.60 -6.37
N GLU A 239 25.10 6.43 -5.88
CA GLU A 239 24.75 5.12 -6.46
C GLU A 239 23.22 4.98 -6.59
N ILE A 240 22.46 5.51 -5.64
CA ILE A 240 21.00 5.33 -5.57
C ILE A 240 20.31 6.24 -6.58
N PHE A 241 20.78 7.49 -6.70
CA PHE A 241 20.34 8.37 -7.79
C PHE A 241 20.72 7.79 -9.14
N THR A 242 21.89 7.16 -9.26
CA THR A 242 22.32 6.49 -10.49
C THR A 242 21.37 5.34 -10.84
N LEU A 243 21.06 4.45 -9.89
CA LEU A 243 20.13 3.34 -10.09
C LEU A 243 18.73 3.85 -10.45
N GLY A 244 18.19 4.82 -9.70
CA GLY A 244 16.89 5.41 -9.98
C GLY A 244 16.84 6.09 -11.37
N SER A 245 17.89 6.81 -11.76
CA SER A 245 17.95 7.47 -13.07
C SER A 245 17.93 6.50 -14.26
N ARG A 246 18.35 5.24 -14.07
CA ARG A 246 18.25 4.20 -15.11
C ARG A 246 16.79 3.84 -15.39
N LEU A 247 15.96 3.75 -14.35
CA LEU A 247 14.52 3.53 -14.49
C LEU A 247 13.84 4.74 -15.15
N THR A 248 14.26 5.96 -14.79
CA THR A 248 13.78 7.18 -15.46
C THR A 248 14.13 7.17 -16.95
N LYS A 249 15.36 6.76 -17.30
CA LYS A 249 15.85 6.70 -18.69
C LYS A 249 15.05 5.75 -19.58
N ILE A 250 14.55 4.64 -19.05
CA ILE A 250 13.75 3.68 -19.83
C ILE A 250 12.29 4.13 -20.04
N GLY A 251 11.87 5.23 -19.40
CA GLY A 251 10.59 5.87 -19.67
C GLY A 251 9.41 5.39 -18.83
N LEU A 252 9.64 4.72 -17.69
CA LEU A 252 8.57 4.28 -16.79
C LEU A 252 7.90 5.43 -16.03
N GLY A 253 8.51 6.63 -16.00
CA GLY A 253 8.05 7.76 -15.19
C GLY A 253 8.37 7.62 -13.69
N PHE A 254 8.99 6.50 -13.29
CA PHE A 254 9.40 6.16 -11.93
C PHE A 254 10.93 5.87 -11.89
N PRO A 255 11.58 5.87 -10.71
CA PRO A 255 11.02 6.06 -9.38
C PRO A 255 10.64 7.51 -9.08
N GLN A 256 9.72 7.69 -8.15
CA GLN A 256 9.52 8.97 -7.48
C GLN A 256 10.57 9.15 -6.37
N TYR A 257 11.06 10.37 -6.18
CA TYR A 257 12.03 10.70 -5.13
C TYR A 257 11.36 11.53 -4.03
N SER A 258 11.28 10.98 -2.82
CA SER A 258 10.64 11.61 -1.66
C SER A 258 11.69 12.24 -0.74
N ASN A 259 11.66 13.56 -0.57
CA ASN A 259 12.65 14.31 0.20
C ASN A 259 12.36 14.29 1.72
N ASP A 260 13.09 13.43 2.45
CA ASP A 260 12.97 13.23 3.90
C ASP A 260 13.25 14.50 4.72
N ASP A 261 14.00 15.49 4.20
CA ASP A 261 14.27 16.74 4.93
C ASP A 261 13.08 17.70 4.94
N ILE A 262 12.13 17.53 4.01
CA ILE A 262 10.91 18.34 3.95
C ILE A 262 9.73 17.57 4.53
N ILE A 263 9.61 16.30 4.13
CA ILE A 263 8.45 15.46 4.45
C ILE A 263 8.39 15.16 5.95
N ILE A 264 9.50 14.68 6.54
CA ILE A 264 9.51 14.29 7.96
C ILE A 264 9.17 15.47 8.87
N PRO A 265 9.80 16.66 8.75
CA PRO A 265 9.38 17.83 9.53
C PRO A 265 7.95 18.26 9.24
N GLY A 266 7.47 18.12 8.01
CA GLY A 266 6.08 18.39 7.63
C GLY A 266 5.08 17.49 8.37
N LEU A 267 5.34 16.20 8.42
CA LEU A 267 4.52 15.21 9.14
C LEU A 267 4.53 15.47 10.65
N ILE A 268 5.69 15.79 11.23
CA ILE A 268 5.79 16.17 12.65
C ILE A 268 4.97 17.44 12.93
N ARG A 269 5.04 18.46 12.06
CA ARG A 269 4.21 19.67 12.18
C ARG A 269 2.71 19.38 12.08
N LYS A 270 2.32 18.33 11.36
CA LYS A 270 0.93 17.84 11.29
C LYS A 270 0.51 17.03 12.51
N GLY A 271 1.41 16.75 13.45
CA GLY A 271 1.10 16.12 14.73
C GLY A 271 1.52 14.65 14.86
N TYR A 272 2.15 14.05 13.85
CA TYR A 272 2.67 12.69 13.98
C TYR A 272 3.90 12.65 14.89
N SER A 273 4.06 11.52 15.59
CA SER A 273 5.27 11.27 16.38
C SER A 273 6.50 11.22 15.46
N LYS A 274 7.69 11.48 16.02
CA LYS A 274 8.95 11.37 15.27
C LYS A 274 9.10 9.97 14.67
N GLU A 275 8.86 8.92 15.46
CA GLU A 275 9.01 7.53 15.01
C GLU A 275 8.10 7.20 13.82
N ASP A 276 6.85 7.62 13.90
CA ASP A 276 5.87 7.38 12.84
C ASP A 276 6.19 8.19 11.58
N ALA A 277 6.60 9.47 11.74
CA ALA A 277 7.01 10.32 10.63
C ALA A 277 8.24 9.78 9.90
N TYR A 278 9.18 9.11 10.57
CA TYR A 278 10.32 8.45 9.92
C TYR A 278 9.94 7.15 9.21
N ASN A 279 8.74 6.61 9.46
CA ASN A 279 8.21 5.40 8.86
C ASN A 279 7.10 5.65 7.83
N TYR A 280 6.93 6.91 7.38
CA TYR A 280 5.96 7.24 6.33
C TYR A 280 6.15 6.40 5.07
N VAL A 281 5.04 6.21 4.37
CA VAL A 281 5.00 5.62 3.03
C VAL A 281 4.24 6.53 2.07
N VAL A 282 4.12 6.12 0.81
CA VAL A 282 3.40 6.87 -0.23
C VAL A 282 2.21 6.04 -0.69
N ALA A 283 1.00 6.57 -0.58
CA ALA A 283 -0.18 5.99 -1.24
C ALA A 283 -0.10 6.31 -2.74
N ALA A 284 -0.27 5.30 -3.61
CA ALA A 284 -0.32 5.41 -5.06
C ALA A 284 0.67 6.40 -5.72
N CYS A 285 0.30 7.68 -5.80
CA CYS A 285 0.98 8.70 -6.60
C CYS A 285 2.05 9.45 -5.80
N TRP A 286 1.66 10.24 -4.79
CA TRP A 286 2.58 11.16 -4.07
C TRP A 286 2.17 11.44 -2.63
N GLU A 287 1.09 10.84 -2.16
CA GLU A 287 0.44 11.19 -0.92
C GLU A 287 1.11 10.47 0.26
N PHE A 288 1.71 11.22 1.18
CA PHE A 288 2.38 10.64 2.33
C PHE A 288 1.38 10.19 3.38
N ILE A 289 1.42 8.91 3.74
CA ILE A 289 0.56 8.30 4.75
C ILE A 289 1.39 7.58 5.81
N ILE A 290 0.83 7.41 7.00
CA ILE A 290 1.52 6.74 8.11
C ILE A 290 0.99 5.30 8.30
N PRO A 291 1.79 4.28 7.95
CA PRO A 291 1.36 2.89 8.12
C PRO A 291 1.15 2.58 9.60
N ASN A 292 0.26 1.62 9.89
CA ASN A 292 -0.01 1.07 11.24
C ASN A 292 -0.69 2.02 12.24
N ARG A 293 -0.71 3.33 12.00
CA ARG A 293 -1.16 4.32 12.98
C ARG A 293 -2.32 5.17 12.50
N ALA A 294 -2.27 5.61 11.25
CA ALA A 294 -3.21 6.57 10.73
C ALA A 294 -4.15 5.94 9.72
N MET A 295 -5.34 6.54 9.62
CA MET A 295 -6.28 6.33 8.53
C MET A 295 -6.38 7.67 7.78
N ASP A 296 -5.29 8.02 7.11
CA ASP A 296 -5.22 9.25 6.34
C ASP A 296 -6.16 9.11 5.14
N ILE A 297 -6.94 10.16 4.84
CA ILE A 297 -7.85 10.19 3.68
C ILE A 297 -7.31 11.22 2.69
N PRO A 298 -6.22 10.90 1.98
CA PRO A 298 -5.74 11.77 0.93
C PRO A 298 -6.74 11.80 -0.23
N ASN A 299 -6.68 12.87 -1.04
CA ASN A 299 -7.50 13.06 -2.22
C ASN A 299 -9.01 13.13 -2.00
N ILE A 300 -9.49 13.40 -0.77
CA ILE A 300 -10.92 13.48 -0.46
C ILE A 300 -11.71 14.49 -1.33
N ASP A 301 -11.06 15.51 -1.85
CA ASP A 301 -11.64 16.46 -2.79
C ASP A 301 -10.54 17.20 -3.57
N ALA A 302 -10.95 17.96 -4.59
CA ALA A 302 -10.07 18.81 -5.38
C ALA A 302 -10.62 20.24 -5.46
N VAL A 303 -9.75 21.22 -5.24
CA VAL A 303 -10.08 22.64 -5.42
C VAL A 303 -9.44 23.16 -6.71
N SER A 304 -10.27 23.67 -7.63
CA SER A 304 -9.79 24.34 -8.84
C SER A 304 -9.45 25.80 -8.53
N LEU A 305 -8.17 26.08 -8.30
CA LEU A 305 -7.70 27.46 -8.05
C LEU A 305 -8.01 28.40 -9.23
N ILE A 306 -7.95 27.90 -10.47
CA ILE A 306 -8.35 28.68 -11.65
C ILE A 306 -9.86 28.95 -11.63
N GLY A 307 -10.66 27.98 -11.18
CA GLY A 307 -12.10 28.19 -10.99
C GLY A 307 -12.41 29.24 -9.93
N CYS A 308 -11.65 29.30 -8.83
CA CYS A 308 -11.77 30.37 -7.82
C CYS A 308 -11.46 31.74 -8.44
N VAL A 309 -10.42 31.83 -9.29
CA VAL A 309 -10.10 33.06 -10.03
C VAL A 309 -11.24 33.43 -10.99
N ASP A 310 -11.73 32.49 -11.78
CA ASP A 310 -12.78 32.70 -12.79
C ASP A 310 -14.07 33.24 -12.15
N ARG A 311 -14.53 32.65 -11.02
CA ARG A 311 -15.69 33.15 -10.27
C ARG A 311 -15.48 34.56 -9.70
N CYS A 312 -14.25 34.95 -9.38
CA CYS A 312 -13.96 36.30 -8.93
C CYS A 312 -13.94 37.34 -10.07
N LEU A 313 -13.77 36.94 -11.33
CA LEU A 313 -13.64 37.87 -12.47
C LEU A 313 -14.84 38.80 -12.62
N GLU A 314 -16.05 38.35 -12.26
CA GLU A 314 -17.25 39.20 -12.29
C GLU A 314 -17.15 40.44 -11.39
N LYS A 315 -16.37 40.35 -10.30
CA LYS A 315 -16.15 41.43 -9.34
C LYS A 315 -14.87 42.22 -9.62
N LEU A 316 -14.16 41.92 -10.70
CA LEU A 316 -12.88 42.57 -11.03
C LEU A 316 -13.02 44.09 -11.17
N ASN A 317 -14.13 44.56 -11.74
CA ASN A 317 -14.43 45.99 -11.89
C ASN A 317 -14.64 46.73 -10.54
N THR A 318 -14.85 46.01 -9.45
CA THR A 318 -14.97 46.58 -8.09
C THR A 318 -13.61 46.70 -7.39
N CYS A 319 -12.57 46.11 -7.96
CA CYS A 319 -11.22 46.10 -7.40
C CYS A 319 -10.42 47.32 -7.86
N SER A 320 -9.82 48.04 -6.93
CA SER A 320 -9.01 49.22 -7.25
C SER A 320 -7.59 48.86 -7.72
N ASN A 321 -7.12 47.65 -7.40
CA ASN A 321 -5.80 47.15 -7.75
C ASN A 321 -5.73 45.61 -7.62
N TYR A 322 -4.59 45.04 -8.02
CA TYR A 322 -4.33 43.60 -7.92
C TYR A 322 -4.51 43.06 -6.50
N SER A 323 -4.01 43.75 -5.46
CA SER A 323 -4.13 43.27 -4.09
C SER A 323 -5.59 43.12 -3.65
N SER A 324 -6.45 44.07 -4.01
CA SER A 324 -7.89 43.97 -3.73
C SER A 324 -8.57 42.80 -4.46
N PHE A 325 -8.14 42.50 -5.68
CA PHE A 325 -8.65 41.34 -6.43
C PHE A 325 -8.11 40.02 -5.86
N TYR A 326 -6.83 39.97 -5.51
CA TYR A 326 -6.21 38.81 -4.88
C TYR A 326 -6.88 38.45 -3.55
N THR A 327 -7.22 39.44 -2.72
CA THR A 327 -7.99 39.21 -1.48
C THR A 327 -9.36 38.59 -1.74
N LEU A 328 -10.04 38.94 -2.85
CA LEU A 328 -11.30 38.28 -3.22
C LEU A 328 -11.06 36.81 -3.59
N VAL A 329 -10.02 36.53 -4.37
CA VAL A 329 -9.65 35.15 -4.75
C VAL A 329 -9.26 34.33 -3.51
N GLU A 330 -8.51 34.91 -2.58
CA GLU A 330 -8.10 34.26 -1.33
C GLU A 330 -9.29 33.96 -0.41
N GLN A 331 -10.35 34.77 -0.44
CA GLN A 331 -11.59 34.50 0.29
C GLN A 331 -12.46 33.41 -0.37
N GLU A 332 -12.30 33.20 -1.67
CA GLU A 332 -13.03 32.19 -2.45
C GLU A 332 -12.37 30.80 -2.39
N ILE A 333 -11.06 30.74 -2.11
CA ILE A 333 -10.33 29.50 -1.81
C ILE A 333 -10.67 29.06 -0.38
#